data_AF-A0A3B9JC54-F1
#
_entry.id   AF-A0A3B9JC54-F1
#
_cell.length_a   1.000
_cell.length_b   1.000
_cell.length_c   1.000
_cell.angle_alpha   90.00
_cell.angle_beta   90.00
_cell.angle_gamma   90.00
#
_symmetry.space_group_name_H-M   'P 1'
#
loop_
_entity.id
_entity.type
_entity.pdbx_description
1 polymer ?
#
loop_
_entity_poly.entity_id
_entity_poly.type
_entity_poly.pdbx_seq_one_letter_code
_entity_poly.pdbx_strand_id
1 'polypeptide(L)'
;MDQKIIGDKKCSQQHVLGRMLQTNNGEILELFRLAIDYSADCPEPVDVLGLFPVGYRIRCSICGELVDWHESARRQRYSRKAVFE
;
A
#
# COMPACT_ATOMS: atom_id res chain seq x y z
N MET A 1 -2.82 17.13 10.94
CA MET A 1 -3.50 16.15 10.09
C MET A 1 -3.19 14.78 10.68
N ASP A 2 -4.17 14.14 11.30
CA ASP A 2 -3.99 12.81 11.90
C ASP A 2 -3.91 11.76 10.78
N GLN A 3 -2.71 11.21 10.57
CA GLN A 3 -2.48 10.09 9.69
C GLN A 3 -2.29 8.85 10.56
N LYS A 4 -3.11 7.81 10.32
CA LYS A 4 -2.99 6.54 11.04
C LYS A 4 -2.38 5.49 10.12
N ILE A 5 -1.30 4.85 10.55
CA ILE A 5 -0.74 3.68 9.86
C ILE A 5 -1.76 2.54 9.94
N ILE A 6 -2.17 2.02 8.79
CA ILE A 6 -3.14 0.93 8.69
C ILE A 6 -2.54 -0.38 8.17
N GLY A 7 -1.33 -0.33 7.63
CA GLY A 7 -0.57 -1.52 7.24
C GLY A 7 0.56 -1.19 6.28
N ASP A 8 1.17 -2.23 5.73
CA ASP A 8 2.25 -2.13 4.77
C ASP A 8 1.82 -2.69 3.41
N LYS A 9 2.26 -2.03 2.33
CA LYS A 9 2.11 -2.56 0.97
C LYS A 9 3.32 -3.44 0.67
N LYS A 10 3.07 -4.72 0.41
CA LYS A 10 4.11 -5.72 0.15
C LYS A 10 3.98 -6.33 -1.24
N CYS A 11 5.08 -6.85 -1.77
CA CYS A 11 5.05 -7.74 -2.93
C CYS A 11 4.79 -9.20 -2.50
N SER A 12 4.64 -10.13 -3.46
CA SER A 12 4.40 -11.56 -3.18
C SER A 12 5.51 -12.19 -2.33
N GLN A 13 6.75 -11.70 -2.45
CA GLN A 13 7.92 -12.12 -1.68
C GLN A 13 8.05 -11.40 -0.33
N GLN A 14 7.00 -10.72 0.15
CA GLN A 14 6.97 -10.00 1.44
C GLN A 14 7.90 -8.78 1.57
N HIS A 15 8.57 -8.35 0.50
CA HIS A 15 9.30 -7.07 0.51
C HIS A 15 8.33 -5.90 0.68
N VAL A 16 8.63 -5.00 1.61
CA VAL A 16 7.81 -3.82 1.90
C VAL A 16 8.13 -2.72 0.92
N LEU A 17 7.14 -2.33 0.13
CA LEU A 17 7.25 -1.30 -0.90
C LEU A 17 6.94 0.09 -0.34
N GLY A 18 6.11 0.15 0.70
CA GLY A 18 5.63 1.39 1.28
C GLY A 18 4.63 1.12 2.39
N ARG A 19 4.16 2.19 3.02
CA ARG A 19 3.24 2.18 4.14
C ARG A 19 1.89 2.74 3.76
N MET A 20 0.82 2.03 4.12
CA MET A 20 -0.55 2.48 3.92
C MET A 20 -0.97 3.35 5.12
N LEU A 21 -1.41 4.56 4.83
CA LEU A 21 -1.88 5.53 5.81
C LEU A 21 -3.37 5.80 5.56
N GLN A 22 -4.18 5.74 6.62
CA GLN A 22 -5.54 6.25 6.62
C GLN A 22 -5.52 7.74 6.96
N THR A 23 -6.10 8.53 6.07
CA THR A 23 -6.39 9.96 6.28
C THR A 23 -7.90 10.18 6.36
N ASN A 24 -8.31 11.40 6.73
CA ASN A 24 -9.71 11.82 6.67
C ASN A 24 -10.31 11.74 5.25
N ASN A 25 -9.46 11.79 4.22
CA ASN A 25 -9.88 11.84 2.82
C ASN A 25 -9.78 10.49 2.10
N GLY A 26 -9.29 9.44 2.77
CA GLY A 26 -9.08 8.13 2.15
C GLY A 26 -7.77 7.47 2.57
N GLU A 27 -7.46 6.34 1.93
CA GLU A 27 -6.19 5.64 2.08
C GLU A 27 -5.15 6.24 1.14
N ILE A 28 -3.93 6.48 1.64
CA ILE A 28 -2.80 6.91 0.83
C ILE A 28 -1.65 5.93 1.02
N LEU A 29 -0.85 5.74 -0.03
CA LEU A 29 0.38 4.96 0.05
C LEU A 29 1.57 5.91 0.19
N GLU A 30 2.26 5.84 1.31
CA GLU A 30 3.61 6.38 1.46
C GLU A 30 4.60 5.40 0.85
N LEU A 31 5.00 5.66 -0.39
CA LEU A 31 5.85 4.75 -1.15
C LEU A 31 7.32 5.00 -0.80
N PHE A 32 8.07 3.93 -0.55
CA PHE A 32 9.51 4.02 -0.31
C PHE A 32 10.28 4.06 -1.63
N ARG A 33 11.43 4.73 -1.63
CA ARG A 33 12.32 4.82 -2.79
C ARG A 33 12.92 3.46 -3.15
N LEU A 34 13.17 2.63 -2.15
CA LEU A 34 13.61 1.24 -2.26
C LEU A 34 12.69 0.35 -1.42
N ALA A 35 12.45 -0.86 -1.90
CA ALA A 35 11.76 -1.88 -1.13
C ALA A 35 12.64 -2.32 0.05
N ILE A 36 12.01 -2.61 1.19
CA ILE A 36 12.66 -3.11 2.40
C ILE A 36 12.44 -4.61 2.51
N ASP A 37 13.51 -5.36 2.77
CA ASP A 37 13.42 -6.75 3.22
C ASP A 37 13.68 -6.80 4.74
N TYR A 38 12.62 -7.04 5.52
CA TYR A 38 12.74 -7.19 6.97
C TYR A 38 13.28 -8.57 7.40
N SER A 39 13.44 -9.51 6.47
CA SER A 39 14.12 -10.78 6.75
C SER A 39 15.65 -10.67 6.66
N ALA A 40 16.17 -9.58 6.10
CA ALA A 40 17.60 -9.31 6.08
C ALA A 40 18.14 -8.98 7.49
N ASP A 41 19.36 -9.41 7.79
CA ASP A 41 20.02 -9.22 9.09
C ASP A 41 20.11 -7.76 9.54
N CYS A 42 20.09 -6.80 8.60
CA CYS A 42 20.08 -5.37 8.88
C CYS A 42 19.28 -4.61 7.82
N PRO A 43 17.99 -4.29 8.06
CA PRO A 43 17.20 -3.51 7.12
C PRO A 43 17.73 -2.07 7.05
N GLU A 44 18.10 -1.61 5.85
CA GLU A 44 18.58 -0.25 5.65
C GLU A 44 17.46 0.79 5.83
N PRO A 45 17.78 1.99 6.35
CA PRO A 45 16.83 3.09 6.35
C PRO A 45 16.50 3.47 4.90
N VAL A 46 15.21 3.65 4.60
CA VAL A 46 14.75 4.02 3.26
C VAL A 46 14.12 5.41 3.25
N ASP A 47 14.37 6.14 2.17
CA ASP A 47 13.70 7.40 1.90
C ASP A 47 12.27 7.16 1.40
N VAL A 48 11.37 8.08 1.73
CA VAL A 48 10.04 8.15 1.15
C VAL A 48 10.13 8.79 -0.23
N LEU A 49 9.66 8.09 -1.26
CA LEU A 49 9.56 8.63 -2.61
C LEU A 49 8.43 9.68 -2.71
N GLY A 50 7.30 9.41 -2.07
CA GLY A 50 6.15 10.31 -2.06
C GLY A 50 4.88 9.65 -1.54
N LEU A 51 3.82 10.46 -1.47
CA LEU A 51 2.47 10.03 -1.07
C LEU A 51 1.60 9.85 -2.33
N PHE A 52 1.02 8.67 -2.48
CA PHE A 52 0.26 8.26 -3.67
C PHE A 52 -1.19 7.94 -3.28
N PRO A 53 -2.15 8.82 -3.61
CA PRO A 53 -3.54 8.65 -3.18
C PRO A 53 -4.28 7.55 -3.94
N VAL A 54 -3.99 7.30 -5.24
CA VAL A 54 -4.65 6.21 -5.99
C VAL A 54 -3.86 5.79 -7.22
N GLY A 55 -3.95 4.49 -7.58
CA GLY A 55 -3.70 4.01 -8.94
C GLY A 55 -2.25 4.08 -9.42
N TYR A 56 -1.36 3.34 -8.77
CA TYR A 56 0.06 3.28 -9.13
C TYR A 56 0.54 1.84 -9.34
N ARG A 57 1.32 1.61 -10.39
CA ARG A 57 2.04 0.36 -10.58
C ARG A 57 3.46 0.51 -10.03
N ILE A 58 3.79 -0.28 -9.01
CA ILE A 58 5.02 -0.18 -8.26
C ILE A 58 5.91 -1.36 -8.63
N ARG A 59 7.17 -1.11 -8.96
CA ARG A 59 8.17 -2.16 -9.16
C ARG A 59 8.95 -2.37 -7.86
N CYS A 60 8.98 -3.61 -7.35
CA CYS A 60 9.86 -3.97 -6.26
C CYS A 60 11.32 -3.82 -6.68
N SER A 61 12.11 -3.02 -5.97
CA SER A 61 13.54 -2.83 -6.29
C SER A 61 14.41 -4.06 -5.97
N ILE A 62 13.90 -5.02 -5.18
CA ILE A 62 14.63 -6.22 -4.79
C ILE A 62 14.35 -7.36 -5.79
N CYS A 63 13.09 -7.79 -5.92
CA CYS A 63 12.74 -8.93 -6.78
C CYS A 63 12.21 -8.57 -8.17
N GLY A 64 12.02 -7.27 -8.47
CA GLY A 64 11.51 -6.81 -9.77
C GLY A 64 10.01 -7.00 -10.01
N GLU A 65 9.27 -7.62 -9.07
CA GLU A 65 7.83 -7.83 -9.18
C GLU A 65 7.07 -6.52 -9.35
N LEU A 66 6.07 -6.52 -10.23
CA LEU A 66 5.15 -5.39 -10.41
C LEU A 66 3.92 -5.60 -9.55
N VAL A 67 3.66 -4.66 -8.65
CA VAL A 67 2.52 -4.68 -7.73
C VAL A 67 1.66 -3.46 -8.00
N ASP A 68 0.38 -3.70 -8.25
CA ASP A 68 -0.58 -2.62 -8.43
C ASP A 68 -1.08 -2.11 -7.06
N TRP A 69 -1.01 -0.80 -6.87
CA TRP A 69 -1.64 -0.05 -5.79
C TRP A 69 -2.90 0.61 -6.33
N HIS A 70 -4.03 0.18 -5.80
CA HIS A 70 -5.29 0.90 -5.92
C HIS A 70 -5.67 1.28 -4.51
N GLU A 71 -6.23 2.49 -4.34
CA GLU A 71 -6.97 2.80 -3.13
C GLU A 71 -7.91 1.62 -2.90
N SER A 72 -7.83 0.99 -1.73
CA SER A 72 -8.89 0.09 -1.32
C SER A 72 -10.06 1.02 -1.14
N ALA A 73 -10.82 1.27 -2.21
CA ALA A 73 -12.14 1.80 -2.10
C ALA A 73 -12.79 0.83 -1.13
N ARG A 74 -12.86 1.21 0.16
CA ARG A 74 -13.74 0.59 1.12
C ARG A 74 -15.02 0.55 0.35
N ARG A 75 -15.38 -0.65 -0.12
CA ARG A 75 -16.65 -0.91 -0.76
C ARG A 75 -17.65 -0.34 0.23
N GLN A 76 -18.08 0.89 -0.04
CA GLN A 76 -19.27 1.43 0.58
C GLN A 76 -20.29 0.35 0.31
N ARG A 77 -20.85 -0.13 1.40
CA ARG A 77 -21.88 -1.16 1.43
C ARG A 77 -23.04 -0.72 0.53
N TYR A 78 -22.95 -0.95 -0.78
CA TYR A 78 -24.16 -1.20 -1.55
C TYR A 78 -24.49 -2.67 -1.32
N SER A 79 -25.10 -2.88 -0.17
CA SER A 79 -26.03 -3.96 0.08
C SER A 79 -27.09 -3.94 -1.03
N ARG A 80 -26.79 -4.51 -2.19
CA ARG A 80 -27.86 -5.11 -3.00
C ARG A 80 -28.19 -6.42 -2.31
N LYS A 81 -29.13 -6.33 -1.35
CA LYS A 81 -30.07 -7.43 -1.12
C LYS A 81 -30.60 -7.78 -2.51
N ALA A 82 -30.11 -8.87 -3.09
CA ALA A 82 -30.82 -9.53 -4.15
C ALA A 82 -32.05 -10.16 -3.48
N VAL A 83 -33.11 -9.36 -3.34
CA VAL A 83 -34.46 -9.90 -3.22
C VAL A 83 -34.76 -10.40 -4.62
N PHE A 84 -34.68 -11.71 -4.81
CA PHE A 84 -35.39 -12.36 -5.90
C PHE A 84 -36.79 -12.65 -5.34
N GLU A 85 -37.78 -11.95 -5.89
CA GLU A 85 -39.19 -12.37 -5.84
C GLU A 85 -39.38 -13.70 -6.59
#